data_AF-A0A183GJB6-F1
#
_entry.id   AF-A0A183GJB6-F1
#
_cell.length_a   1.000
_cell.length_b   1.000
_cell.length_c   1.000
_cell.angle_alpha   90.00
_cell.angle_beta   90.00
_cell.angle_gamma   90.00
#
_symmetry.space_group_name_H-M   'P 1'
#
loop_
_entity.id
_entity.type
_entity.pdbx_description
1 polymer ?
#
loop_
_entity_poly.entity_id
_entity_poly.type
_entity_poly.pdbx_seq_one_letter_code
_entity_poly.pdbx_strand_id
1 'polypeptide(L)'
;MLACEDKDDLERQVQGCCDRLAMFGLKLNVKKTEYFTTEVNESGSVNLNGTELARTSVFKYLGSTIASDGGLMVDVNSRVSAAWSNRRSLTGMLCDRKIPEHLKSKLCRAVVRPVAMYGAEC
;
A
#
# COMPACT_ATOMS: atom_id res chain seq x y z
N MET A 1 9.22 -5.88 4.10
CA MET A 1 8.34 -5.75 5.27
C MET A 1 8.91 -6.62 6.37
N LEU A 2 9.08 -6.09 7.57
CA LEU A 2 9.44 -6.86 8.75
C LEU A 2 8.17 -7.02 9.58
N ALA A 3 7.96 -8.20 10.13
CA ALA A 3 6.83 -8.53 10.98
C ALA A 3 7.36 -9.30 12.19
N CYS A 4 6.96 -8.84 13.37
CA CYS A 4 7.38 -9.37 14.67
C CYS A 4 6.15 -9.41 15.57
N GLU A 5 6.13 -10.37 16.50
CA GLU A 5 5.10 -10.44 17.53
C GLU A 5 5.39 -9.43 18.65
N ASP A 6 6.66 -9.15 18.92
CA ASP A 6 7.10 -8.25 19.98
C ASP A 6 7.75 -6.97 19.43
N LYS A 7 7.45 -5.85 20.08
CA LYS A 7 8.04 -4.54 19.80
C LYS A 7 9.57 -4.54 19.86
N ASP A 8 10.15 -5.17 20.90
CA ASP A 8 11.60 -5.18 21.10
C ASP A 8 12.32 -5.98 20.00
N ASP A 9 11.69 -7.04 19.50
CA ASP A 9 12.21 -7.80 18.37
C ASP A 9 12.12 -6.97 17.07
N LEU A 10 11.04 -6.22 16.87
CA LEU A 10 10.91 -5.30 15.74
C LEU A 10 12.02 -4.25 15.75
N GLU A 11 12.27 -3.59 16.88
CA GLU A 11 13.37 -2.61 17.02
C GLU A 11 14.73 -3.24 16.68
N ARG A 12 15.00 -4.44 17.22
CA ARG A 12 16.23 -5.20 16.93
C ARG A 12 16.37 -5.54 15.45
N GLN A 13 15.30 -6.02 14.81
CA GLN A 13 15.33 -6.40 13.39
C GLN A 13 15.50 -5.19 12.48
N VAL A 14 14.83 -4.07 12.76
CA VAL A 14 14.96 -2.86 11.94
C VAL A 14 16.34 -2.23 12.11
N GLN A 15 16.93 -2.30 13.31
CA GLN A 15 18.31 -1.89 13.53
C GLN A 15 19.30 -2.79 12.75
N GLY A 16 19.17 -4.12 12.87
CA GLY A 16 20.00 -5.05 12.12
C GLY A 16 19.86 -4.89 10.60
N CYS A 17 18.68 -4.51 10.12
CA CYS A 17 18.46 -4.14 8.71
C CYS A 17 19.24 -2.87 8.34
N CYS A 18 19.20 -1.83 9.18
CA CYS A 18 19.97 -0.60 8.98
C CYS A 18 21.47 -0.88 8.87
N ASP A 19 22.02 -1.67 9.79
CA ASP A 19 23.46 -1.98 9.82
C ASP A 19 23.88 -2.77 8.57
N ARG A 20 23.06 -3.74 8.16
CA ARG A 20 23.29 -4.51 6.93
C ARG A 20 23.21 -3.64 5.69
N LEU A 21 22.25 -2.73 5.59
CA LEU A 21 22.17 -1.78 4.47
C LEU A 21 23.41 -0.88 4.41
N ALA A 22 23.89 -0.43 5.56
CA ALA A 22 25.08 0.42 5.65
C ALA A 22 26.33 -0.30 5.12
N MET A 23 26.47 -1.61 5.33
CA MET A 23 27.56 -2.41 4.75
C MET A 23 27.61 -2.36 3.22
N PHE A 24 26.47 -2.13 2.57
CA PHE A 24 26.36 -1.99 1.11
C PHE A 24 26.31 -0.52 0.65
N GLY A 25 26.58 0.44 1.54
CA GLY A 25 26.49 1.87 1.25
C GLY A 25 25.06 2.39 1.07
N LEU A 26 24.06 1.62 1.50
CA LEU A 26 22.65 2.02 1.48
C LEU A 26 22.23 2.60 2.83
N LYS A 27 21.29 3.56 2.79
CA LYS A 27 20.74 4.18 4.00
C LYS A 27 19.22 4.06 4.01
N LEU A 28 18.68 3.62 5.14
CA LEU A 28 17.25 3.57 5.37
C LEU A 28 16.66 4.99 5.44
N ASN A 29 15.55 5.21 4.73
CA ASN A 29 14.83 6.47 4.77
C ASN A 29 13.84 6.45 5.94
N VAL A 30 14.28 6.95 7.09
CA VAL A 30 13.47 7.00 8.32
C VAL A 30 12.15 7.74 8.10
N LYS A 31 12.13 8.81 7.30
CA LYS A 31 10.91 9.59 7.01
C LYS A 31 9.85 8.83 6.20
N LYS A 32 10.27 7.81 5.43
CA LYS A 32 9.36 6.95 4.66
C LYS A 32 9.11 5.60 5.35
N THR A 33 9.76 5.36 6.48
CA THR A 33 9.64 4.12 7.22
C THR A 33 8.62 4.33 8.32
N GLU A 34 7.57 3.53 8.29
CA GLU A 34 6.47 3.57 9.23
C GLU A 34 6.34 2.19 9.87
N TYR A 35 5.75 2.13 11.05
CA TYR A 35 5.32 0.89 11.66
C TYR A 35 3.81 0.94 11.93
N PHE A 36 3.18 -0.22 11.97
CA PHE A 36 1.82 -0.36 12.45
C PHE A 36 1.72 -1.65 13.26
N THR A 37 0.71 -1.72 14.10
CA THR A 37 0.39 -2.90 14.91
C THR A 37 -1.08 -3.22 14.77
N THR A 38 -1.42 -4.50 14.91
CA THR A 38 -2.79 -4.99 15.01
C THR A 38 -3.34 -4.91 16.43
N GLU A 39 -2.47 -4.68 17.43
CA GLU A 39 -2.87 -4.59 18.82
C GLU A 39 -3.39 -3.18 19.16
N VAL A 40 -4.64 -3.13 19.61
CA VAL A 40 -5.35 -1.88 19.94
C VAL A 40 -4.73 -1.18 21.16
N ASN A 41 -4.01 -1.91 22.02
CA ASN A 41 -3.53 -1.42 23.32
C ASN A 41 -2.00 -1.40 23.46
N GLU A 42 -1.23 -1.65 22.40
CA GLU A 42 0.23 -1.51 22.47
C GLU A 42 0.59 -0.04 22.72
N SER A 43 1.08 0.22 23.93
CA SER A 43 1.62 1.49 24.37
C SER A 43 3.14 1.46 24.17
N GLY A 44 3.65 2.39 23.36
CA GLY A 44 5.08 2.48 23.08
C GLY A 44 5.40 3.05 21.70
N SER A 45 6.51 3.77 21.63
CA SER A 45 7.11 4.25 20.38
C SER A 45 8.22 3.30 19.93
N VAL A 46 8.27 3.00 18.62
CA VAL A 46 9.37 2.24 18.02
C VAL A 46 10.46 3.21 17.61
N ASN A 47 11.67 3.05 18.14
CA ASN A 47 12.77 3.96 17.88
C ASN A 47 13.86 3.31 17.01
N LEU A 48 14.40 4.08 16.06
CA LEU A 48 15.59 3.73 15.28
C LEU A 48 16.68 4.76 15.48
N ASN A 49 17.83 4.34 16.04
CA ASN A 49 18.96 5.22 16.34
C ASN A 49 18.52 6.50 17.09
N GLY A 50 17.58 6.38 18.04
CA GLY A 50 17.04 7.51 18.81
C GLY A 50 16.02 8.39 18.05
N THR A 51 15.65 8.03 16.83
CA THR A 51 14.56 8.68 16.07
C THR A 51 13.31 7.81 16.13
N GLU A 52 12.21 8.37 16.61
CA GLU A 52 10.91 7.70 16.63
C GLU A 52 10.39 7.47 15.20
N LEU A 53 10.00 6.23 14.89
CA LEU A 53 9.30 5.90 13.65
C LEU A 53 7.85 6.35 13.72
N ALA A 54 7.30 6.76 12.57
CA ALA A 54 5.89 7.11 12.51
C ALA A 54 5.01 5.85 12.65
N ARG A 55 4.08 5.87 13.62
CA ARG A 55 3.01 4.87 13.73
C ARG A 55 1.89 5.24 12.78
N THR A 56 1.43 4.30 11.96
CA THR A 56 0.26 4.47 11.07
C THR A 56 -0.81 3.42 11.36
N SER A 57 -2.07 3.74 11.06
CA SER A 57 -3.18 2.78 11.08
C SER A 57 -3.47 2.18 9.69
N VAL A 58 -2.90 2.79 8.65
CA VAL A 58 -3.10 2.42 7.25
C VAL A 58 -1.76 2.52 6.52
N PHE A 59 -1.32 1.43 5.93
CA PHE A 59 -0.04 1.35 5.23
C PHE A 59 -0.21 0.90 3.79
N LYS A 60 0.42 1.60 2.84
CA LYS A 60 0.39 1.23 1.42
C LYS A 60 1.62 0.41 1.06
N TYR A 61 1.41 -0.85 0.70
CA TYR A 61 2.45 -1.78 0.28
C TYR A 61 2.16 -2.35 -1.12
N LEU A 62 3.08 -2.10 -2.07
CA LEU A 62 3.01 -2.61 -3.45
C LEU A 62 1.67 -2.36 -4.16
N GLY A 63 1.02 -1.24 -3.85
CA GLY A 63 -0.28 -0.85 -4.42
C GLY A 63 -1.49 -1.28 -3.60
N SER A 64 -1.33 -2.22 -2.67
CA SER A 64 -2.37 -2.62 -1.71
C SER A 64 -2.31 -1.76 -0.46
N THR A 65 -3.46 -1.49 0.15
CA THR A 65 -3.59 -0.71 1.37
C THR A 65 -3.98 -1.64 2.52
N ILE A 66 -3.11 -1.77 3.52
CA ILE A 66 -3.28 -2.65 4.67
C ILE A 66 -3.72 -1.79 5.84
N ALA A 67 -4.81 -2.18 6.51
CA ALA A 67 -5.30 -1.52 7.71
C ALA A 67 -4.91 -2.30 8.97
N SER A 68 -4.63 -1.59 10.05
CA SER A 68 -4.28 -2.18 11.36
C SER A 68 -5.36 -3.09 11.94
N ASP A 69 -6.63 -2.82 11.63
CA ASP A 69 -7.76 -3.64 12.09
C ASP A 69 -7.94 -4.94 11.27
N GLY A 70 -7.04 -5.21 10.31
CA GLY A 70 -7.17 -6.31 9.37
C GLY A 70 -8.28 -6.12 8.33
N GLY A 71 -8.93 -4.95 8.31
CA GLY A 71 -10.04 -4.65 7.43
C GLY A 71 -9.61 -4.52 5.97
N LEU A 72 -10.30 -5.24 5.08
CA LEU A 72 -10.09 -5.16 3.63
C LEU A 72 -10.72 -3.91 2.99
N MET A 73 -11.68 -3.28 3.66
CA MET A 73 -12.50 -2.21 3.06
C MET A 73 -11.69 -0.99 2.63
N VAL A 74 -10.60 -0.68 3.34
CA VAL A 74 -9.72 0.44 2.97
C VAL A 74 -9.05 0.16 1.63
N ASP A 75 -8.55 -1.06 1.42
CA ASP A 75 -7.95 -1.49 0.16
C ASP A 75 -8.97 -1.48 -0.98
N VAL A 76 -10.14 -2.11 -0.77
CA VAL A 76 -11.21 -2.19 -1.77
C VAL A 76 -11.63 -0.80 -2.21
N ASN A 77 -11.89 0.11 -1.27
CA ASN A 77 -12.29 1.48 -1.57
C ASN A 77 -11.20 2.24 -2.33
N SER A 78 -9.93 2.03 -2.00
CA SER A 78 -8.81 2.66 -2.71
C SER A 78 -8.73 2.20 -4.18
N ARG A 79 -8.93 0.89 -4.44
CA ARG A 79 -8.92 0.29 -5.79
C ARG A 79 -10.13 0.71 -6.61
N VAL A 80 -11.32 0.69 -6.02
CA VAL A 80 -12.56 1.18 -6.66
C VAL A 80 -12.41 2.66 -7.03
N SER A 81 -11.85 3.47 -6.14
CA SER A 81 -11.60 4.89 -6.41
C SER A 81 -10.58 5.10 -7.52
N ALA A 82 -9.50 4.31 -7.55
CA ALA A 82 -8.51 4.35 -8.62
C ALA A 82 -9.11 3.92 -9.98
N ALA A 83 -9.88 2.84 -10.00
CA ALA A 83 -10.57 2.36 -11.20
C ALA A 83 -11.60 3.38 -11.72
N TRP A 84 -12.34 4.02 -10.81
CA TRP A 84 -13.27 5.09 -11.15
C TRP A 84 -12.56 6.31 -11.75
N SER A 85 -11.42 6.70 -11.17
CA SER A 85 -10.60 7.82 -11.66
C SER A 85 -10.05 7.52 -13.06
N ASN A 86 -9.60 6.29 -13.30
CA ASN A 86 -9.16 5.84 -14.61
C ASN A 86 -10.33 5.83 -15.63
N ARG A 87 -11.49 5.29 -15.26
CA ARG A 87 -12.68 5.34 -16.12
C ARG A 87 -13.05 6.78 -16.47
N ARG A 88 -12.94 7.70 -15.50
CA ARG A 88 -13.25 9.12 -15.70
C ARG A 88 -12.35 9.76 -16.76
N SER A 89 -11.05 9.45 -16.78
CA SER A 89 -10.15 9.99 -17.81
C SER A 89 -10.49 9.46 -19.22
N LEU A 90 -11.10 8.28 -19.32
CA LEU A 90 -11.55 7.68 -20.59
C LEU A 90 -12.97 8.07 -20.99
N THR A 91 -13.68 8.89 -20.20
CA THR A 91 -15.10 9.20 -20.42
C THR A 91 -15.37 9.74 -21.82
N GLY A 92 -14.51 10.63 -22.34
CA GLY A 92 -14.68 11.17 -23.68
C GLY A 92 -14.75 10.08 -24.76
N MET A 93 -13.84 9.10 -24.71
CA MET A 93 -13.84 7.96 -25.62
C MET A 93 -14.99 6.98 -25.35
N LEU A 94 -15.29 6.71 -24.08
CA LEU A 94 -16.34 5.76 -23.71
C LEU A 94 -17.74 6.28 -24.05
N CYS A 95 -17.96 7.61 -23.99
CA CYS A 95 -19.22 8.25 -24.32
C CYS A 95 -19.35 8.65 -25.80
N ASP A 96 -18.26 8.62 -26.59
CA ASP A 96 -18.32 8.98 -28.00
C ASP A 96 -19.14 7.96 -28.81
N ARG A 97 -20.21 8.42 -29.45
CA ARG A 97 -21.07 7.58 -30.31
C ARG A 97 -20.37 7.09 -31.58
N LYS A 98 -19.29 7.75 -32.01
CA LYS A 98 -18.50 7.37 -33.20
C LYS A 98 -17.62 6.15 -32.94
N ILE A 99 -17.33 5.82 -31.67
CA ILE A 99 -16.48 4.69 -31.31
C ILE A 99 -17.34 3.42 -31.17
N PRO A 100 -17.02 2.33 -31.89
CA PRO A 100 -17.72 1.05 -31.76
C PRO A 100 -17.69 0.48 -30.34
N GLU A 101 -18.79 -0.15 -29.92
CA GLU A 101 -18.92 -0.70 -28.56
C GLU A 101 -17.88 -1.77 -28.22
N HIS A 102 -17.51 -2.62 -29.17
CA HIS A 102 -16.52 -3.67 -28.93
C HIS A 102 -15.13 -3.11 -28.56
N LEU A 103 -14.75 -1.94 -29.12
CA LEU A 103 -13.50 -1.26 -28.76
C LEU A 103 -13.58 -0.67 -27.35
N LYS A 104 -14.72 -0.06 -26.99
CA LYS A 104 -14.96 0.44 -25.62
C LYS A 104 -14.90 -0.68 -24.60
N SER A 105 -15.51 -1.83 -24.90
CA SER A 105 -15.46 -3.02 -24.06
C SER A 105 -14.03 -3.54 -23.88
N LYS A 106 -13.25 -3.62 -24.98
CA LYS A 106 -11.83 -4.00 -24.96
C LYS A 106 -11.01 -3.04 -24.09
N LEU A 107 -11.25 -1.73 -24.23
CA LEU A 107 -10.59 -0.70 -23.43
C LEU A 107 -10.91 -0.82 -21.93
N CYS A 108 -12.19 -0.96 -21.57
CA CYS A 108 -12.60 -1.18 -20.19
C CYS A 108 -11.94 -2.43 -19.59
N ARG A 109 -11.89 -3.53 -20.35
CA ARG A 109 -11.26 -4.79 -19.91
C ARG A 109 -9.74 -4.66 -19.76
N ALA A 110 -9.09 -3.88 -20.62
CA ALA A 110 -7.63 -3.74 -20.64
C ALA A 110 -7.10 -2.70 -19.66
N VAL A 111 -7.89 -1.66 -19.34
CA VAL A 111 -7.40 -0.51 -18.57
C VAL A 111 -8.11 -0.35 -17.22
N VAL A 112 -9.43 -0.51 -17.17
CA VAL A 112 -10.20 -0.28 -15.94
C VAL A 112 -10.23 -1.53 -15.06
N ARG A 113 -10.50 -2.70 -15.66
CA ARG A 113 -10.63 -3.97 -14.93
C ARG A 113 -9.35 -4.36 -14.17
N PRO A 114 -8.12 -4.23 -14.72
CA PRO A 114 -6.92 -4.59 -13.98
C PRO A 114 -6.71 -3.71 -12.76
N VAL A 115 -7.05 -2.43 -12.81
CA VAL A 115 -6.94 -1.52 -11.66
C VAL A 115 -7.90 -1.90 -10.54
N ALA A 116 -9.14 -2.31 -10.88
CA ALA A 116 -10.13 -2.74 -9.91
C ALA A 116 -9.81 -4.12 -9.30
N MET A 117 -9.20 -5.02 -10.07
CA MET A 117 -8.99 -6.42 -9.72
C MET A 117 -7.56 -6.74 -9.26
N TYR A 118 -6.61 -5.80 -9.38
CA TYR A 118 -5.24 -6.01 -8.94
C TYR A 118 -5.23 -6.48 -7.49
N GLY A 119 -4.55 -7.58 -7.16
CA GLY A 119 -4.50 -8.14 -5.80
C GLY A 119 -5.78 -8.80 -5.30
N ALA A 120 -6.72 -9.14 -6.19
CA ALA A 120 -7.80 -10.09 -5.91
C ALA A 120 -7.39 -11.47 -6.44
N GLU A 121 -6.52 -12.14 -5.68
CA GLU A 121 -6.14 -13.53 -5.94
C GLU A 121 -7.22 -14.45 -5.34
N CYS A 122 -7.66 -15.44 -6.11
CA CYS A 122 -8.61 -16.48 -5.69
C CYS A 122 -7.86 -17.71 -5.21
#